data_AF-E9T0N4-F1
#
_entry.id   AF-E9T0N4-F1
#
_cell.length_a   1.000
_cell.length_b   1.000
_cell.length_c   1.000
_cell.angle_alpha   90.00
_cell.angle_beta   90.00
_cell.angle_gamma   90.00
#
_symmetry.space_group_name_H-M   'P 1'
#
loop_
_entity.id
_entity.type
_entity.pdbx_description
1 polymer ?
#
loop_
_entity_poly.entity_id
_entity_poly.type
_entity_poly.pdbx_seq_one_letter_code
_entity_poly.pdbx_strand_id
1 'polypeptide(L)'
;MIKVALTVAALLGAAVIAVYPPETEARILLVSMTVLAWTFAIVYGTRSPWRATQAGRSVMATSVALGLIGAQLASVWIFGDYPGRAEVRAIVVLALVLTLLHRLLVVWRIQHKEAER
;
A
#
# COMPACT_ATOMS: atom_id res chain seq x y z
N MET A 1 -1.08 -22.30 -9.55
CA MET A 1 -2.19 -21.53 -8.93
C MET A 1 -1.87 -20.04 -8.78
N ILE A 2 -0.79 -19.63 -8.09
CA ILE A 2 -0.45 -18.20 -7.90
C ILE A 2 -0.30 -17.45 -9.23
N LYS A 3 0.46 -18.00 -10.19
CA LYS A 3 0.65 -17.39 -11.52
C LYS A 3 -0.67 -17.16 -12.26
N VAL A 4 -1.57 -18.16 -12.23
CA VAL A 4 -2.90 -18.06 -12.85
C VAL A 4 -3.72 -16.95 -12.19
N ALA A 5 -3.73 -16.85 -10.86
CA ALA A 5 -4.43 -15.79 -10.16
C ALA A 5 -3.89 -14.39 -10.52
N LEU A 6 -2.57 -14.22 -10.63
CA LEU A 6 -1.95 -12.97 -11.06
C LEU A 6 -2.30 -12.63 -12.52
N THR A 7 -2.28 -13.61 -13.42
CA THR A 7 -2.67 -13.41 -14.82
C THR A 7 -4.14 -12.98 -14.92
N VAL A 8 -5.03 -13.65 -14.19
CA VAL A 8 -6.46 -13.27 -14.15
C VAL A 8 -6.64 -11.87 -13.58
N ALA A 9 -5.99 -11.54 -12.47
CA ALA A 9 -6.07 -10.19 -11.88
C ALA A 9 -5.55 -9.11 -12.83
N ALA A 10 -4.46 -9.38 -13.57
CA ALA A 10 -3.92 -8.46 -14.56
C ALA A 10 -4.88 -8.25 -15.74
N LEU A 11 -5.50 -9.33 -16.25
CA LEU A 11 -6.50 -9.24 -17.32
C LEU A 11 -7.75 -8.48 -16.87
N LEU A 12 -8.22 -8.71 -15.63
CA LEU A 12 -9.33 -7.94 -15.06
C LEU A 12 -8.97 -6.46 -14.92
N GLY A 13 -7.76 -6.14 -14.47
CA GLY A 13 -7.28 -4.76 -14.40
C GLY A 13 -7.24 -4.09 -15.78
N ALA A 14 -6.73 -4.79 -16.80
CA ALA A 14 -6.72 -4.30 -18.18
C ALA A 14 -8.14 -4.11 -18.74
N ALA A 15 -9.06 -5.01 -18.43
CA ALA A 15 -10.46 -4.89 -18.82
C ALA A 15 -11.15 -3.69 -18.15
N VAL A 16 -10.87 -3.42 -16.87
CA VAL A 16 -11.36 -2.23 -16.18
C VAL A 16 -10.88 -0.97 -16.90
N ILE A 17 -9.61 -0.93 -17.30
CA ILE A 17 -9.02 0.22 -18.00
C ILE A 17 -9.66 0.43 -19.38
N ALA A 18 -9.93 -0.66 -20.10
CA ALA A 18 -10.49 -0.58 -21.45
C ALA A 18 -11.98 -0.19 -21.47
N VAL A 19 -12.74 -0.48 -20.42
CA VAL A 19 -14.21 -0.38 -20.40
C VAL A 19 -14.71 0.87 -19.67
N TYR A 20 -14.02 1.33 -18.64
CA TYR A 20 -14.50 2.40 -17.77
C TYR A 20 -13.86 3.76 -18.10
N PRO A 21 -14.57 4.88 -17.88
CA PRO A 21 -13.97 6.20 -17.95
C PRO A 21 -12.81 6.38 -16.96
N PRO A 22 -11.84 7.29 -17.22
CA PRO A 22 -10.63 7.49 -16.40
C PRO A 22 -10.90 7.67 -14.89
N GLU A 23 -11.95 8.40 -14.54
CA GLU A 23 -12.30 8.59 -13.12
C GLU A 23 -12.82 7.31 -12.47
N THR A 24 -13.58 6.50 -13.20
CA THR A 24 -14.20 5.28 -12.70
C THR A 24 -13.17 4.15 -12.60
N GLU A 25 -12.31 3.97 -13.62
CA GLU A 25 -11.21 3.00 -13.56
C GLU A 25 -10.28 3.31 -12.37
N ALA A 26 -9.93 4.58 -12.15
CA ALA A 26 -9.02 4.97 -11.08
C ALA A 26 -9.62 4.66 -9.71
N ARG A 27 -10.94 4.88 -9.53
CA ARG A 27 -11.66 4.49 -8.33
C ARG A 27 -11.61 2.98 -8.10
N ILE A 28 -11.94 2.19 -9.13
CA ILE A 28 -11.96 0.72 -9.02
C ILE A 28 -10.56 0.18 -8.64
N LEU A 29 -9.52 0.64 -9.33
CA LEU A 29 -8.14 0.20 -9.09
C LEU A 29 -7.64 0.62 -7.69
N LEU A 30 -7.97 1.83 -7.25
CA LEU A 30 -7.58 2.32 -5.93
C LEU A 30 -8.30 1.57 -4.81
N VAL A 31 -9.62 1.33 -4.93
CA VAL A 31 -10.35 0.49 -3.96
C VAL A 31 -9.74 -0.91 -3.92
N SER A 32 -9.45 -1.49 -5.09
CA SER A 32 -8.81 -2.82 -5.17
C SER A 32 -7.46 -2.86 -4.47
N MET A 33 -6.59 -1.87 -4.73
CA MET A 33 -5.31 -1.70 -4.02
C MET A 33 -5.51 -1.60 -2.51
N THR A 34 -6.48 -0.80 -2.08
CA THR A 34 -6.80 -0.57 -0.65
C THR A 34 -7.22 -1.86 0.04
N VAL A 35 -8.14 -2.61 -0.58
CA VAL A 35 -8.63 -3.90 -0.06
C VAL A 35 -7.49 -4.91 0.01
N LEU A 36 -6.64 -5.00 -1.02
CA LEU A 36 -5.49 -5.92 -1.02
C LEU A 36 -4.46 -5.54 0.04
N ALA A 37 -4.17 -4.24 0.21
CA ALA A 37 -3.24 -3.75 1.22
C ALA A 37 -3.71 -4.08 2.65
N TRP A 38 -4.99 -3.84 2.95
CA TRP A 38 -5.56 -4.22 4.25
C TRP A 38 -5.65 -5.71 4.45
N THR A 39 -6.07 -6.47 3.43
CA THR A 39 -6.13 -7.93 3.48
C THR A 39 -4.74 -8.50 3.77
N PHE A 40 -3.72 -8.01 3.07
CA PHE A 40 -2.33 -8.40 3.34
C PHE A 40 -1.91 -8.01 4.75
N ALA A 41 -2.14 -6.77 5.18
CA ALA A 41 -1.75 -6.31 6.52
C ALA A 41 -2.41 -7.14 7.63
N ILE A 42 -3.68 -7.50 7.49
CA ILE A 42 -4.41 -8.31 8.45
C ILE A 42 -3.87 -9.75 8.47
N VAL A 43 -3.79 -10.39 7.30
CA VAL A 43 -3.32 -11.77 7.19
C VAL A 43 -1.87 -11.90 7.64
N TYR A 44 -1.00 -11.01 7.16
CA TYR A 44 0.41 -10.98 7.51
C TYR A 44 0.62 -10.61 8.98
N GLY A 45 -0.15 -9.64 9.48
CA GLY A 45 -0.11 -9.17 10.87
C GLY A 45 -0.49 -10.23 11.89
N THR A 46 -1.43 -11.12 11.53
CA THR A 46 -1.97 -12.16 12.41
C THR A 46 -1.27 -13.51 12.27
N ARG A 47 -0.78 -13.87 11.07
CA ARG A 47 -0.23 -15.21 10.80
C ARG A 47 1.30 -15.28 10.72
N SER A 48 1.98 -14.14 10.57
CA SER A 48 3.44 -14.11 10.39
C SER A 48 4.14 -13.42 11.57
N PRO A 49 5.34 -13.86 11.99
CA PRO A 49 6.17 -13.15 12.96
C PRO A 49 6.82 -11.91 12.34
N TRP A 50 6.01 -11.02 11.77
CA TRP A 50 6.47 -9.84 11.01
C TRP A 50 7.33 -8.88 11.84
N ARG A 51 7.18 -8.91 13.17
CA ARG A 51 7.96 -8.09 14.11
C ARG A 51 9.38 -8.63 14.30
N ALA A 52 9.66 -9.89 13.97
CA ALA A 52 10.94 -10.53 14.21
C ALA A 52 12.07 -9.99 13.33
N THR A 53 11.78 -9.59 12.09
CA THR A 53 12.79 -9.16 11.12
C THR A 53 12.59 -7.71 10.67
N GLN A 54 13.67 -7.03 10.30
CA GLN A 54 13.60 -5.68 9.71
C GLN A 54 12.79 -5.68 8.41
N ALA A 55 13.02 -6.69 7.56
CA ALA A 55 12.26 -6.86 6.32
C ALA A 55 10.76 -7.03 6.60
N GLY A 56 10.40 -7.85 7.59
CA GLY A 56 9.01 -8.07 7.96
C GLY A 56 8.32 -6.80 8.48
N ARG A 57 9.01 -6.01 9.31
CA ARG A 57 8.50 -4.71 9.77
C ARG A 57 8.32 -3.73 8.62
N SER A 58 9.26 -3.68 7.69
CA SER A 58 9.19 -2.79 6.52
C SER A 58 8.00 -3.14 5.63
N VAL A 59 7.81 -4.43 5.31
CA VAL A 59 6.68 -4.91 4.49
C VAL A 59 5.34 -4.61 5.16
N MET A 60 5.22 -4.85 6.47
CA MET A 60 4.01 -4.52 7.23
C MET A 60 3.73 -3.02 7.23
N ALA A 61 4.72 -2.19 7.55
CA ALA A 61 4.58 -0.74 7.60
C ALA A 61 4.17 -0.15 6.24
N THR A 62 4.80 -0.59 5.15
CA THR A 62 4.42 -0.15 3.80
C THR A 62 2.99 -0.58 3.44
N SER A 63 2.58 -1.80 3.78
CA SER A 63 1.23 -2.29 3.48
C SER A 63 0.16 -1.53 4.25
N VAL A 64 0.39 -1.25 5.53
CA VAL A 64 -0.50 -0.42 6.36
C VAL A 64 -0.57 1.00 5.80
N ALA A 65 0.56 1.60 5.43
CA ALA A 65 0.58 2.94 4.86
C ALA A 65 -0.21 3.03 3.53
N LEU A 66 -0.08 2.03 2.65
CA LEU A 66 -0.90 1.94 1.43
C LEU A 66 -2.39 1.78 1.75
N GLY A 67 -2.74 0.95 2.73
CA GLY A 67 -4.11 0.78 3.20
C GLY A 67 -4.71 2.07 3.77
N LEU A 68 -3.94 2.84 4.53
CA LEU A 68 -4.37 4.12 5.09
C LEU A 68 -4.56 5.20 4.02
N ILE A 69 -3.63 5.32 3.06
CA ILE A 69 -3.78 6.27 1.94
C ILE A 69 -5.00 5.91 1.11
N GLY A 70 -5.14 4.63 0.77
CA GLY A 70 -6.27 4.11 0.03
C GLY A 70 -7.60 4.39 0.75
N ALA A 71 -7.67 4.11 2.05
CA ALA A 71 -8.84 4.39 2.87
C ALA A 71 -9.14 5.89 2.96
N GLN A 72 -8.11 6.74 3.08
CA GLN A 72 -8.28 8.19 3.13
C GLN A 72 -8.70 8.79 1.79
N LEU A 73 -8.38 8.15 0.66
CA LEU A 73 -8.88 8.57 -0.66
C LEU A 73 -10.32 8.09 -0.86
N ALA A 74 -10.62 6.84 -0.47
CA ALA A 74 -11.96 6.27 -0.53
C ALA A 74 -12.96 6.99 0.40
N SER A 75 -12.52 7.46 1.57
CA SER A 75 -13.36 8.19 2.53
C SER A 75 -13.97 9.45 1.90
N VAL A 76 -13.24 10.13 1.02
CA VAL A 76 -13.71 11.34 0.32
C VAL A 76 -14.86 11.02 -0.62
N TRP A 77 -14.85 9.85 -1.25
CA TRP A 77 -15.92 9.42 -2.15
C TRP A 77 -17.19 9.04 -1.39
N ILE A 78 -17.04 8.55 -0.17
CA ILE A 78 -18.16 8.10 0.66
C ILE A 78 -18.75 9.27 1.46
N PHE A 79 -17.91 10.07 2.09
CA PHE A 79 -18.30 11.10 3.05
C PHE A 79 -18.25 12.52 2.49
N GLY A 80 -17.74 12.71 1.27
CA GLY A 80 -17.56 14.03 0.67
C GLY A 80 -16.41 14.81 1.33
N ASP A 81 -16.53 16.13 1.36
CA ASP A 81 -15.56 17.01 2.00
C ASP A 81 -15.94 17.20 3.47
N TYR A 82 -15.16 16.58 4.36
CA TYR A 82 -15.37 16.63 5.81
C TYR A 82 -14.23 17.42 6.49
N PRO A 83 -14.51 18.09 7.62
CA PRO A 83 -13.50 18.87 8.34
C PRO A 83 -12.35 17.96 8.82
N GLY A 84 -11.10 18.45 8.70
CA GLY A 84 -9.91 17.69 9.10
C GLY A 84 -9.35 16.75 8.02
N ARG A 85 -9.99 16.64 6.85
CA ARG A 85 -9.56 15.74 5.77
C ARG A 85 -8.13 16.05 5.28
N ALA A 86 -7.80 17.32 5.13
CA ALA A 86 -6.50 17.75 4.61
C ALA A 86 -5.37 17.36 5.57
N GLU A 87 -5.61 17.52 6.86
CA GLU A 87 -4.73 17.21 7.97
C GLU A 87 -4.52 15.69 8.07
N VAL A 88 -5.60 14.90 8.05
CA VAL A 88 -5.51 13.43 8.05
C VAL A 88 -4.71 12.95 6.84
N ARG A 89 -4.99 13.48 5.65
CA ARG A 89 -4.22 13.15 4.44
C ARG A 89 -2.75 13.50 4.59
N ALA A 90 -2.43 14.68 5.12
CA ALA A 90 -1.05 15.11 5.33
C ALA A 90 -0.30 14.18 6.29
N ILE A 91 -0.92 13.80 7.41
CA ILE A 91 -0.34 12.89 8.40
C ILE A 91 -0.09 11.51 7.79
N VAL A 92 -1.08 10.96 7.07
CA VAL A 92 -0.97 9.64 6.44
C VAL A 92 0.13 9.63 5.36
N VAL A 93 0.19 10.67 4.53
CA VAL A 93 1.24 10.82 3.50
C VAL A 93 2.61 10.97 4.16
N LEU A 94 2.74 11.78 5.21
CA LEU A 94 3.99 11.93 5.97
C LEU A 94 4.45 10.59 6.56
N ALA A 95 3.54 9.81 7.13
CA ALA A 95 3.85 8.48 7.66
C ALA A 95 4.38 7.54 6.57
N LEU A 96 3.80 7.56 5.36
CA LEU A 96 4.33 6.80 4.23
C LEU A 96 5.73 7.29 3.83
N VAL A 97 5.92 8.61 3.71
CA VAL A 97 7.23 9.20 3.36
C VAL A 97 8.31 8.77 4.34
N LEU A 98 8.04 8.87 5.65
CA LEU A 98 8.98 8.45 6.70
C LEU A 98 9.24 6.94 6.65
N THR A 99 8.22 6.13 6.36
CA THR A 99 8.37 4.67 6.21
C THR A 99 9.28 4.32 5.02
N LEU A 100 9.09 4.99 3.88
CA LEU A 100 9.90 4.80 2.69
C LEU A 100 11.34 5.29 2.89
N LEU A 101 11.51 6.45 3.53
CA LEU A 101 12.83 6.99 3.89
C LEU A 101 13.58 6.04 4.82
N HIS A 102 12.92 5.55 5.88
CA HIS A 102 13.51 4.57 6.79
C HIS A 102 13.96 3.31 6.04
N ARG A 103 13.11 2.78 5.14
CA ARG A 103 13.44 1.62 4.31
C ARG A 103 14.66 1.88 3.41
N LEU A 104 14.73 3.06 2.78
CA LEU A 104 15.87 3.44 1.93
C LEU A 104 17.17 3.48 2.75
N LEU A 105 17.14 4.12 3.92
CA LEU A 105 18.30 4.22 4.81
C LEU A 105 18.76 2.85 5.32
N VAL A 106 17.83 1.94 5.60
CA VAL A 106 18.16 0.56 6.02
C VAL A 106 18.86 -0.19 4.90
N VAL A 107 18.34 -0.13 3.67
CA VAL A 107 18.98 -0.79 2.51
C VAL A 107 20.36 -0.21 2.24
N TRP A 108 20.48 1.12 2.24
CA TRP A 108 21.74 1.82 2.03
C TRP A 108 22.80 1.39 3.05
N ARG A 109 22.42 1.31 4.33
CA ARG A 109 23.30 0.85 5.41
C ARG A 109 23.74 -0.61 5.25
N ILE A 110 22.86 -1.49 4.76
CA ILE A 110 23.19 -2.90 4.53
C ILE A 110 24.20 -3.03 3.39
N GLN A 111 23.94 -2.35 2.27
CA GLN A 111 24.80 -2.37 1.09
C GLN A 111 26.22 -1.84 1.38
N HIS A 112 26.35 -0.79 2.18
CA HIS A 112 27.66 -0.24 2.54
C HIS A 112 28.46 -1.19 3.45
N LYS A 113 27.80 -1.90 4.36
CA LYS A 113 28.46 -2.88 5.24
C LYS A 113 28.95 -4.12 4.49
N GLU A 114 28.30 -4.48 3.39
CA GLU A 114 28.74 -5.58 2.53
C GLU A 114 29.91 -5.15 1.63
N ALA A 115 29.97 -3.89 1.21
CA ALA A 115 31.07 -3.35 0.41
C ALA A 115 32.38 -3.16 1.19
N GLU A 116 32.30 -3.01 2.52
CA GLU A 116 33.45 -2.88 3.42
C GLU A 116 34.02 -4.24 3.90
N ARG A 117 33.37 -5.37 3.57
CA ARG A 117 33.79 -6.73 3.92
C ARG A 117 34.42 -7.45 2.74
#